data_AF-A0A1Y0CX03-F1
#
_entry.id   AF-A0A1Y0CX03-F1
#
_cell.length_a   1.000
_cell.length_b   1.000
_cell.length_c   1.000
_cell.angle_alpha   90.00
_cell.angle_beta   90.00
_cell.angle_gamma   90.00
#
_symmetry.space_group_name_H-M   'P 1'
#
loop_
_entity.id
_entity.type
_entity.pdbx_description
1 polymer ?
#
loop_
_entity_poly.entity_id
_entity_poly.type
_entity_poly.pdbx_seq_one_letter_code
_entity_poly.pdbx_strand_id
1 'polypeptide(L)'
;MKLSGVLATLAALVVFFALCWLFSGAPDNAGLLATLNPVAAVSGLAFALAFAAGLPVSVAIIVALALLLIIPLLVWLALHRLAGR
;
A
#
# COMPACT_ATOMS: atom_id res chain seq x y z
N MET A 1 9.04 22.77 5.43
CA MET A 1 8.29 22.09 4.34
C MET A 1 7.12 22.96 3.95
N LYS A 2 6.86 23.18 2.66
CA LYS A 2 5.61 23.86 2.24
C LYS A 2 4.41 23.01 2.69
N LEU A 3 3.29 23.64 3.07
CA LEU A 3 2.05 22.96 3.48
C LEU A 3 1.65 21.85 2.48
N SER A 4 1.87 22.12 1.19
CA SER A 4 1.67 21.17 0.09
C SER A 4 2.47 19.88 0.21
N GLY A 5 3.72 19.95 0.68
CA GLY A 5 4.55 18.77 0.93
C GLY A 5 4.06 17.93 2.10
N VAL A 6 3.53 18.56 3.15
CA VAL A 6 2.95 17.86 4.31
C VAL A 6 1.69 17.10 3.90
N LEU A 7 0.81 17.73 3.12
CA LEU A 7 -0.42 17.11 2.63
C LEU A 7 -0.12 15.91 1.71
N ALA A 8 0.86 16.05 0.81
CA ALA A 8 1.28 14.95 -0.06
C ALA A 8 1.81 13.74 0.75
N THR A 9 2.60 14.00 1.79
CA THR A 9 3.12 12.95 2.69
C THR A 9 2.00 12.27 3.48
N LEU A 10 1.06 13.05 4.04
CA LEU A 10 -0.09 12.50 4.75
C LEU A 10 -0.96 11.62 3.84
N ALA A 11 -1.23 12.08 2.63
CA ALA A 11 -1.99 11.30 1.66
C ALA A 11 -1.28 9.99 1.28
N ALA A 12 0.04 10.01 1.09
CA ALA A 12 0.82 8.80 0.81
C ALA A 12 0.77 7.81 1.98
N LEU A 13 0.88 8.29 3.22
CA LEU A 13 0.75 7.45 4.42
C LEU A 13 -0.65 6.84 4.53
N VAL A 14 -1.70 7.63 4.30
CA VAL A 14 -3.08 7.13 4.30
C VAL A 14 -3.25 6.02 3.26
N VAL A 15 -2.73 6.21 2.05
CA VAL A 15 -2.79 5.19 0.99
C VAL A 15 -2.00 3.93 1.38
N PHE A 16 -0.82 4.07 1.96
CA PHE A 16 -0.04 2.93 2.43
C PHE A 16 -0.79 2.12 3.50
N PHE A 17 -1.35 2.79 4.51
CA PHE A 17 -2.10 2.12 5.56
C PHE A 17 -3.43 1.55 5.05
N ALA A 18 -4.09 2.20 4.09
CA ALA A 18 -5.29 1.67 3.45
C ALA A 18 -4.98 0.39 2.67
N LEU A 19 -3.86 0.33 1.94
CA LEU A 19 -3.42 -0.89 1.27
C LEU A 19 -3.08 -1.99 2.28
N CYS A 20 -2.41 -1.64 3.39
CA CYS A 20 -2.13 -2.60 4.45
C CYS A 20 -3.42 -3.19 5.04
N TRP A 21 -4.39 -2.33 5.34
CA TRP A 21 -5.68 -2.76 5.90
C TRP A 21 -6.47 -3.63 4.91
N LEU A 22 -6.55 -3.22 3.64
CA LEU A 22 -7.30 -3.94 2.61
C LEU A 22 -6.76 -5.35 2.35
N PHE A 23 -5.43 -5.51 2.35
CA PHE A 23 -4.79 -6.77 1.97
C PHE A 23 -4.28 -7.60 3.15
N SER A 24 -4.34 -7.11 4.40
CA SER A 24 -3.85 -7.90 5.55
C SER A 24 -4.70 -9.13 5.85
N GLY A 25 -5.97 -9.15 5.44
CA GLY A 25 -6.90 -10.24 5.72
C GLY A 25 -7.16 -10.43 7.22
N ALA A 26 -6.84 -9.43 8.04
CA ALA A 26 -7.07 -9.49 9.47
C ALA A 26 -8.59 -9.44 9.77
N PRO A 27 -9.07 -10.26 10.71
CA PRO A 27 -10.49 -10.27 11.07
C PRO A 27 -10.89 -8.95 11.76
N ASP A 28 -12.17 -8.60 11.70
CA ASP A 28 -12.68 -7.30 12.20
C ASP A 28 -12.43 -7.06 13.70
N ASN A 29 -12.22 -8.14 14.46
CA ASN A 29 -11.91 -8.11 15.89
C ASN A 29 -10.39 -8.06 16.18
N ALA A 30 -9.53 -8.07 15.17
CA ALA A 30 -8.10 -7.90 15.34
C ALA A 30 -7.78 -6.45 15.72
N GLY A 31 -6.90 -6.26 16.71
CA GLY A 31 -6.45 -4.93 17.11
C GLY A 31 -5.79 -4.16 15.96
N LEU A 32 -5.84 -2.83 16.01
CA LEU A 32 -5.44 -1.91 14.94
C LEU A 32 -4.00 -2.16 14.41
N LEU A 33 -3.08 -2.55 15.31
CA LEU A 33 -1.70 -2.89 14.95
C LEU A 33 -1.58 -4.21 14.18
N ALA A 34 -2.50 -5.16 14.41
CA ALA A 34 -2.53 -6.42 13.68
C ALA A 34 -3.13 -6.23 12.27
N THR A 35 -4.09 -5.31 12.13
CA THR A 35 -4.71 -4.94 10.84
C THR A 35 -3.74 -4.18 9.93
N LEU A 36 -2.85 -3.35 10.51
CA LEU A 36 -1.83 -2.58 9.81
C LEU A 36 -0.48 -3.31 9.71
N ASN A 37 -0.51 -4.61 9.40
CA ASN A 37 0.71 -5.41 9.23
C ASN A 37 1.11 -5.47 7.75
N PRO A 38 2.22 -4.83 7.34
CA PRO A 38 2.66 -4.81 5.95
C PRO A 38 3.07 -6.20 5.43
N VAL A 39 3.57 -7.09 6.31
CA VAL A 39 3.93 -8.47 5.92
C VAL A 39 2.69 -9.28 5.56
N ALA A 40 1.62 -9.13 6.36
CA ALA A 40 0.34 -9.75 6.07
C ALA A 40 -0.26 -9.19 4.78
N ALA A 41 -0.18 -7.87 4.58
CA ALA A 41 -0.66 -7.21 3.37
C ALA A 41 0.06 -7.68 2.10
N VAL A 42 1.39 -7.83 2.14
CA VAL A 42 2.15 -8.40 1.02
C VAL A 42 1.72 -9.83 0.74
N SER A 43 1.51 -10.63 1.77
CA SER A 43 1.07 -12.03 1.62
C SER A 43 -0.32 -12.12 0.99
N GLY A 44 -1.27 -11.32 1.45
CA GLY A 44 -2.63 -11.26 0.90
C GLY A 44 -2.67 -10.71 -0.53
N LEU A 45 -1.89 -9.67 -0.83
CA LEU A 45 -1.77 -9.12 -2.18
C LEU A 45 -1.09 -10.12 -3.13
N ALA A 46 -0.02 -10.79 -2.69
CA ALA A 46 0.65 -11.83 -3.48
C ALA A 46 -0.29 -13.01 -3.76
N PHE A 47 -1.09 -13.42 -2.77
CA PHE A 47 -2.14 -14.42 -2.98
C PHE A 47 -3.16 -13.96 -4.02
N ALA A 48 -3.69 -12.74 -3.90
CA ALA A 48 -4.63 -12.18 -4.85
C ALA A 48 -4.05 -12.12 -6.27
N LEU A 49 -2.77 -11.74 -6.42
CA LEU A 49 -2.06 -11.70 -7.70
C LEU A 49 -1.82 -13.09 -8.29
N ALA A 50 -1.38 -14.05 -7.47
CA ALA A 50 -1.21 -15.43 -7.91
C ALA A 50 -2.55 -16.05 -8.34
N PHE A 51 -3.62 -15.77 -7.60
CA PHE A 51 -4.96 -16.27 -7.87
C PHE A 51 -5.60 -15.60 -9.10
N ALA A 52 -5.62 -14.28 -9.17
CA ALA A 52 -6.32 -13.54 -10.22
C ALA A 52 -5.55 -13.47 -11.54
N ALA A 53 -4.21 -13.34 -11.47
CA ALA A 53 -3.37 -13.20 -12.66
C ALA A 53 -2.58 -14.48 -12.99
N GLY A 54 -2.74 -15.56 -12.22
CA GLY A 54 -2.03 -16.82 -12.44
C GLY A 54 -0.51 -16.72 -12.26
N LEU A 55 -0.04 -15.72 -11.51
CA LEU A 55 1.40 -15.47 -11.35
C LEU A 55 2.05 -16.55 -10.47
N PRO A 56 3.29 -16.99 -10.81
CA PRO A 56 4.09 -17.79 -9.89
C PRO A 56 4.26 -17.06 -8.55
N VAL A 57 4.21 -17.79 -7.44
CA VAL A 57 4.23 -17.22 -6.08
C VAL A 57 5.42 -16.27 -5.87
N SER A 58 6.61 -16.62 -6.35
CA SER A 58 7.81 -15.77 -6.25
C SER A 58 7.65 -14.44 -6.97
N VAL A 59 7.06 -14.45 -8.17
CA VAL A 59 6.79 -13.24 -8.96
C VAL A 59 5.69 -12.40 -8.28
N ALA A 60 4.63 -13.04 -7.80
CA ALA A 60 3.53 -12.37 -7.13
C ALA A 60 3.98 -11.62 -5.86
N ILE A 61 4.92 -12.20 -5.07
CA ILE A 61 5.50 -11.54 -3.90
C ILE A 61 6.30 -10.30 -4.30
N ILE A 62 7.14 -10.40 -5.35
CA ILE A 62 7.95 -9.26 -5.83
C ILE A 62 7.03 -8.13 -6.31
N VAL A 63 5.98 -8.47 -7.08
CA VAL A 63 5.00 -7.50 -7.57
C VAL A 63 4.21 -6.89 -6.41
N ALA A 64 3.81 -7.68 -5.41
CA ALA A 64 3.11 -7.18 -4.23
C ALA A 64 3.95 -6.17 -3.44
N LEU A 65 5.24 -6.47 -3.22
CA LEU A 65 6.19 -5.54 -2.59
C LEU A 65 6.33 -4.25 -3.40
N ALA A 66 6.49 -4.37 -4.72
CA ALA A 66 6.60 -3.23 -5.61
C ALA A 66 5.35 -2.36 -5.55
N LEU A 67 4.15 -2.94 -5.63
CA LEU A 67 2.88 -2.20 -5.57
C LEU A 67 2.68 -1.49 -4.23
N LEU A 68 2.99 -2.16 -3.11
CA LEU A 68 2.81 -1.59 -1.78
C LEU A 68 3.68 -0.34 -1.54
N LEU A 69 4.82 -0.22 -2.24
CA LEU A 69 5.72 0.94 -2.17
C LEU A 69 5.45 1.97 -3.27
N ILE A 70 5.25 1.51 -4.51
CA ILE A 70 5.10 2.37 -5.68
C ILE A 70 3.78 3.14 -5.62
N ILE A 71 2.68 2.53 -5.19
CA ILE A 71 1.38 3.21 -5.17
C ILE A 71 1.39 4.44 -4.23
N PRO A 72 1.81 4.34 -2.94
CA PRO A 72 1.97 5.50 -2.08
C PRO A 72 2.93 6.56 -2.63
N LEU A 73 4.04 6.13 -3.24
CA LEU A 73 5.02 7.03 -3.84
C LEU A 73 4.44 7.80 -5.02
N LEU A 74 3.66 7.15 -5.89
CA LEU A 74 2.98 7.78 -7.00
C LEU A 74 1.96 8.81 -6.53
N VAL A 75 1.21 8.49 -5.46
CA VAL A 75 0.26 9.44 -4.85
C VAL A 75 0.98 10.65 -4.28
N TRP A 76 2.07 10.43 -3.54
CA TRP A 76 2.91 11.52 -3.04
C TRP A 76 3.38 12.43 -4.18
N LEU A 77 3.95 11.83 -5.23
CA LEU A 77 4.54 12.54 -6.35
C LEU A 77 3.47 13.30 -7.17
N ALA A 78 2.29 12.71 -7.36
CA ALA A 78 1.17 13.37 -8.02
C ALA A 78 0.70 14.60 -7.25
N LEU A 79 0.46 14.47 -5.94
CA LEU A 79 0.01 15.59 -5.11
C LEU A 79 1.07 16.67 -4.94
N HIS A 80 2.33 16.26 -4.78
CA HIS A 80 3.45 17.20 -4.66
C HIS A 80 3.62 18.03 -5.94
N ARG A 81 3.49 17.40 -7.13
CA ARG A 81 3.55 18.10 -8.41
C ARG A 81 2.34 19.00 -8.65
N LEU A 82 1.14 18.56 -8.28
CA LEU A 82 -0.08 19.36 -8.43
C LEU A 82 -0.08 20.59 -7.55
N ALA A 83 0.40 20.47 -6.31
CA ALA A 83 0.44 21.58 -5.35
C ALA A 83 1.70 22.46 -5.48
N GLY A 84 2.60 22.12 -6.41
CA GLY A 84 3.75 22.94 -6.80
C GLY A 84 3.53 23.74 -8.10
N ARG A 85 2.43 23.46 -8.82
CA ARG A 85 1.88 24.33 -9.87
C ARG A 85 1.03 25.42 -9.23
#